data_AF-A0A3M1I545-F1
#
_entry.id   AF-A0A3M1I545-F1
#
_cell.length_a   1.000
_cell.length_b   1.000
_cell.length_c   1.000
_cell.angle_alpha   90.00
_cell.angle_beta   90.00
_cell.angle_gamma   90.00
#
_symmetry.space_group_name_H-M   'P 1'
#
loop_
_entity.id
_entity.type
_entity.pdbx_description
1 polymer ?
#
loop_
_entity_poly.entity_id
_entity_poly.type
_entity_poly.pdbx_seq_one_letter_code
_entity_poly.pdbx_strand_id
1 'polypeptide(L)'
;DLARALDEMDVGFKTRVTILGHIQRGGSPTAFDRLLAARMGTKAAEALLAGESDVMVGLQGREIVLVPLAEVVQRQRTANLEYYEMARMLAQ
;
A
#
# COMPACT_ATOMS: atom_id res chain seq x y z
N ASP A 1 -17.19 16.89 -5.65
CA ASP A 1 -16.51 17.64 -6.73
C ASP A 1 -16.44 16.87 -8.05
N LEU A 2 -15.78 15.71 -8.12
CA LEU A 2 -15.70 14.95 -9.37
C LEU A 2 -17.06 14.60 -9.98
N ALA A 3 -18.00 14.05 -9.19
CA ALA A 3 -19.33 13.73 -9.70
C ALA A 3 -20.09 14.97 -10.20
N ARG A 4 -19.96 16.10 -9.50
CA ARG A 4 -20.54 17.38 -9.96
C ARG A 4 -19.94 17.79 -11.30
N ALA A 5 -18.62 17.72 -11.45
CA ALA A 5 -17.96 18.04 -12.70
C ALA A 5 -18.39 17.12 -13.86
N LEU A 6 -18.63 15.83 -13.60
CA LEU A 6 -19.14 14.89 -14.60
C LEU A 6 -20.59 15.18 -14.99
N ASP A 7 -21.44 15.51 -14.02
CA ASP A 7 -22.83 15.87 -14.29
C ASP A 7 -22.92 17.20 -15.08
N GLU A 8 -22.00 18.14 -14.86
CA GLU A 8 -21.86 19.38 -15.65
C GLU A 8 -21.43 19.15 -17.11
N MET A 9 -20.81 17.99 -17.41
CA MET A 9 -20.36 17.63 -18.76
C MET A 9 -21.46 16.97 -19.63
N ASP A 10 -22.68 16.80 -19.11
CA ASP A 10 -23.81 16.17 -19.79
C ASP A 10 -23.49 14.79 -20.42
N VAL A 11 -22.83 13.93 -19.62
CA VAL A 11 -22.33 12.62 -20.07
C VAL A 11 -23.42 11.57 -20.36
N GLY A 12 -24.70 11.92 -20.25
CA GLY A 12 -25.83 11.06 -20.62
C GLY A 12 -26.21 9.98 -19.59
N PHE A 13 -25.60 9.97 -18.40
CA PHE A 13 -25.95 9.05 -17.31
C PHE A 13 -25.85 9.72 -15.93
N LYS A 14 -26.57 9.18 -14.94
CA LYS A 14 -26.54 9.67 -13.56
C LYS A 14 -25.33 9.13 -12.79
N THR A 15 -24.55 10.03 -12.21
CA THR A 15 -23.41 9.66 -11.37
C THR A 15 -23.85 9.27 -9.95
N ARG A 16 -23.25 8.24 -9.37
CA ARG A 16 -23.41 7.90 -7.94
C ARG A 16 -22.06 7.98 -7.23
N VAL A 17 -22.07 8.52 -6.01
CA VAL A 17 -20.86 8.69 -5.20
C VAL A 17 -20.89 7.74 -4.02
N THR A 18 -19.75 7.11 -3.75
CA THR A 18 -19.53 6.33 -2.53
C THR A 18 -18.19 6.76 -1.92
N ILE A 19 -18.21 7.12 -0.64
CA ILE A 19 -17.03 7.52 0.13
C ILE A 19 -16.79 6.42 1.17
N LEU A 20 -15.75 5.62 0.98
CA LEU A 20 -15.47 4.48 1.88
C LEU A 20 -14.99 4.94 3.26
N GLY A 21 -14.10 5.93 3.32
CA GLY A 21 -13.59 6.47 4.57
C GLY A 21 -12.90 5.42 5.46
N HIS A 22 -13.26 5.38 6.74
CA HIS A 22 -12.61 4.61 7.79
C HIS A 22 -12.74 3.08 7.65
N ILE A 23 -13.73 2.59 6.88
CA ILE A 23 -13.95 1.16 6.71
C ILE A 23 -12.72 0.45 6.11
N GLN A 24 -11.91 1.17 5.35
CA GLN A 24 -10.67 0.67 4.73
C GLN A 24 -9.56 0.35 5.73
N ARG A 25 -9.65 0.84 6.98
CA ARG A 25 -8.67 0.56 8.05
C ARG A 25 -9.13 -0.56 9.00
N GLY A 26 -10.36 -1.01 8.87
CA GLY A 26 -10.93 -2.09 9.68
C GLY A 26 -11.07 -3.40 8.90
N GLY A 27 -11.69 -4.39 9.54
CA GLY A 27 -11.87 -5.73 8.97
C GLY A 27 -10.78 -6.72 9.38
N SER A 28 -11.06 -8.00 9.20
CA SER A 28 -10.08 -9.05 9.47
C SER A 28 -8.97 -9.04 8.41
N PRO A 29 -7.69 -9.16 8.81
CA PRO A 29 -6.58 -9.15 7.88
C PRO A 29 -6.65 -10.32 6.90
N THR A 30 -6.17 -10.12 5.67
CA THR A 30 -6.15 -11.18 4.65
C THR A 30 -5.17 -12.29 5.04
N ALA A 31 -5.19 -13.41 4.30
CA ALA A 31 -4.18 -14.47 4.49
C ALA A 31 -2.75 -13.94 4.25
N PHE A 32 -2.59 -13.06 3.24
CA PHE A 32 -1.30 -12.44 2.95
C PHE A 32 -0.83 -11.54 4.09
N ASP A 33 -1.70 -10.66 4.60
CA ASP A 33 -1.33 -9.74 5.69
C ASP A 33 -0.94 -10.48 6.96
N ARG A 34 -1.65 -11.56 7.28
CA ARG A 34 -1.32 -12.41 8.44
C ARG A 34 0.04 -13.07 8.30
N LEU A 35 0.34 -13.64 7.14
CA LEU A 35 1.63 -14.26 6.87
C LEU A 35 2.76 -13.22 6.87
N LEU A 36 2.53 -12.06 6.26
CA LEU A 36 3.50 -10.97 6.21
C LEU A 36 3.82 -10.46 7.63
N ALA A 37 2.79 -10.22 8.45
CA ALA A 37 2.96 -9.77 9.83
C ALA A 37 3.75 -10.78 10.67
N ALA A 38 3.46 -12.08 10.53
CA ALA A 38 4.21 -13.13 11.21
C ALA A 38 5.69 -13.12 10.81
N ARG A 39 5.98 -13.08 9.49
CA ARG A 39 7.35 -13.06 8.97
C ARG A 39 8.13 -11.82 9.42
N MET A 40 7.49 -10.65 9.37
CA MET A 40 8.11 -9.39 9.82
C MET A 40 8.36 -9.39 11.33
N GLY A 41 7.39 -9.87 12.12
CA GLY A 41 7.53 -9.99 13.57
C GLY A 41 8.65 -10.93 13.99
N THR A 42 8.77 -12.09 13.34
CA THR A 42 9.89 -13.02 13.56
C THR A 42 11.23 -12.35 13.26
N LYS A 43 11.36 -11.68 12.10
CA LYS A 43 12.62 -11.01 11.73
C LYS A 43 12.98 -9.87 12.69
N ALA A 44 11.98 -9.14 13.17
CA ALA A 44 12.20 -8.08 14.17
C ALA A 44 12.75 -8.67 15.48
N ALA A 45 12.18 -9.77 15.96
CA ALA A 45 12.66 -10.44 17.17
C ALA A 45 14.09 -10.98 17.01
N GLU A 46 14.40 -11.61 15.86
CA GLU A 46 15.75 -12.05 15.53
C GLU A 46 16.76 -10.89 15.51
N ALA A 47 16.40 -9.76 14.90
CA ALA A 47 17.25 -8.58 14.84
C ALA A 47 17.57 -8.03 16.24
N LEU A 48 16.55 -7.94 17.11
CA LEU A 48 16.74 -7.52 18.50
C LEU A 48 17.67 -8.46 19.28
N LEU A 49 17.53 -9.77 19.11
CA LEU A 49 18.40 -10.77 19.74
C LEU A 49 19.84 -10.71 19.22
N ALA A 50 20.03 -10.31 17.97
CA ALA A 50 21.34 -10.09 17.37
C ALA A 50 21.98 -8.75 17.78
N GLY A 51 21.26 -7.91 18.54
CA GLY A 51 21.76 -6.59 18.97
C GLY A 51 21.64 -5.50 17.91
N GLU A 52 20.86 -5.72 16.84
CA GLU A 52 20.63 -4.72 15.80
C GLU A 52 19.75 -3.59 16.34
N SER A 53 20.07 -2.35 15.95
CA SER A 53 19.30 -1.14 16.27
C SER A 53 19.15 -0.24 15.04
N ASP A 54 18.26 0.75 15.14
CA ASP A 54 18.09 1.80 14.12
C ASP A 54 17.73 1.28 12.71
N VAL A 55 17.07 0.12 12.65
CA VAL A 55 16.60 -0.53 11.41
C VAL A 55 15.09 -0.73 11.42
N MET A 56 14.50 -0.71 10.22
CA MET A 56 13.12 -1.09 9.94
C MET A 56 13.09 -2.47 9.27
N VAL A 57 12.13 -3.31 9.64
CA VAL A 57 11.83 -4.55 8.92
C VAL A 57 10.95 -4.24 7.70
N GLY A 58 11.35 -4.69 6.52
CA GLY A 58 10.62 -4.48 5.27
C GLY A 58 10.48 -5.75 4.44
N LEU A 59 9.61 -5.71 3.42
CA LEU A 59 9.52 -6.73 2.38
C LEU A 59 10.13 -6.18 1.09
N GLN A 60 11.15 -6.86 0.56
CA GLN A 60 11.75 -6.55 -0.74
C GLN A 60 11.63 -7.77 -1.66
N GLY A 61 10.78 -7.66 -2.68
CA GLY A 61 10.40 -8.80 -3.51
C GLY A 61 9.71 -9.87 -2.64
N ARG A 62 10.41 -10.98 -2.40
CA ARG A 62 9.92 -12.08 -1.55
C ARG A 62 10.56 -12.12 -0.17
N GLU A 63 11.62 -11.34 0.06
CA GLU A 63 12.47 -11.45 1.24
C GLU A 63 12.15 -10.42 2.32
N ILE A 64 12.29 -10.82 3.58
CA ILE A 64 12.19 -9.90 4.72
C ILE A 64 13.58 -9.36 5.02
N VAL A 65 13.73 -8.05 4.94
CA VAL A 65 15.02 -7.35 5.03
C VAL A 65 15.03 -6.36 6.19
N LEU A 66 16.22 -6.04 6.68
CA LEU A 66 16.46 -4.91 7.58
C LEU A 66 16.95 -3.74 6.74
N VAL A 67 16.35 -2.57 6.93
CA VAL A 67 16.70 -1.34 6.22
C VAL A 67 17.03 -0.26 7.25
N PRO A 68 18.19 0.41 7.18
CA PRO A 68 18.51 1.51 8.11
C PRO A 68 17.44 2.60 8.11
N LEU A 69 16.98 3.02 9.28
CA LEU A 69 15.93 4.04 9.42
C LEU A 69 16.33 5.36 8.75
N ALA A 70 17.62 5.71 8.78
CA ALA A 70 18.16 6.88 8.11
C ALA A 70 17.89 6.88 6.59
N GLU A 71 17.88 5.72 5.94
CA GLU A 71 17.56 5.57 4.51
C GLU A 71 16.05 5.67 4.27
N VAL A 72 15.24 5.07 5.15
CA VAL A 72 13.78 5.04 5.02
C VAL A 72 13.19 6.45 5.00
N VAL A 73 13.63 7.32 5.89
CA VAL A 73 13.10 8.68 6.03
C VAL A 73 13.48 9.62 4.88
N GLN A 74 14.51 9.28 4.12
CA GLN A 74 14.99 10.10 3.00
C GLN A 74 14.27 9.79 1.69
N ARG A 75 13.49 8.70 1.63
CA ARG A 75 12.88 8.22 0.40
C ARG A 75 11.39 8.53 0.37
N GLN A 76 10.94 9.02 -0.78
CA GLN A 76 9.51 9.09 -1.09
C GLN A 76 9.11 7.89 -1.94
N ARG A 77 8.00 7.25 -1.57
CA ARG A 77 7.44 6.15 -2.35
C ARG A 77 6.71 6.72 -3.58
N THR A 78 7.14 6.32 -4.76
CA THR A 78 6.45 6.62 -6.02
C THR A 78 5.47 5.52 -6.39
N ALA A 79 4.46 5.85 -7.20
CA ALA A 79 3.59 4.86 -7.82
C ALA A 79 4.29 4.22 -9.03
N ASN A 80 4.05 2.93 -9.27
CA ASN A 80 4.46 2.32 -10.54
C ASN A 80 3.42 2.66 -11.62
N LEU A 81 3.80 3.55 -12.54
CA LEU A 81 2.93 3.99 -13.63
C LEU A 81 2.67 2.90 -14.68
N GLU A 82 3.47 1.83 -14.74
CA GLU A 82 3.21 0.70 -15.64
C GLU A 82 1.89 0.02 -15.31
N TYR A 83 1.55 -0.12 -14.03
CA TYR A 83 0.26 -0.68 -13.61
C TYR A 83 -0.90 0.24 -13.95
N TYR A 84 -0.69 1.55 -13.91
CA TYR A 84 -1.69 2.52 -14.36
C TYR A 84 -1.96 2.40 -15.86
N GLU A 85 -0.90 2.32 -16.66
CA GLU A 85 -1.01 2.11 -18.11
C GLU A 85 -1.67 0.77 -18.45
N MET A 86 -1.31 -0.29 -17.74
CA MET A 86 -1.95 -1.60 -17.90
C MET A 86 -3.45 -1.53 -17.61
N ALA A 87 -3.85 -0.89 -16.52
CA ALA A 87 -5.27 -0.71 -16.20
C ALA A 87 -6.00 0.11 -17.28
N ARG A 88 -5.34 1.14 -17.85
CA ARG A 88 -5.88 1.94 -18.95
C ARG A 88 -6.07 1.12 -20.22
N MET A 89 -5.13 0.26 -20.58
CA MET A 89 -5.23 -0.62 -21.76
C MET A 89 -6.35 -1.66 -21.61
N LEU A 90 -6.52 -2.25 -20.43
CA LEU A 90 -7.55 -3.26 -20.18
C LEU A 90 -8.98 -2.70 -20.10
N ALA A 91 -9.13 -1.39 -19.95
CA ALA A 91 -10.42 -0.71 -19.86
C ALA A 91 -10.93 -0.16 -21.20
N GLN A 92 -10.17 -0.34 -22.29
CA GLN A 92 -10.60 -0.05 -23.67
C GLN A 92 -11.49 -1.18 -24.22
#